data_AF-A0A9E4D2E5-F1
#
_entry.id   AF-A0A9E4D2E5-F1
#
_cell.length_a   1.000
_cell.length_b   1.000
_cell.length_c   1.000
_cell.angle_alpha   90.00
_cell.angle_beta   90.00
_cell.angle_gamma   90.00
#
_symmetry.space_group_name_H-M   'P 1'
#
loop_
_entity.id
_entity.type
_entity.pdbx_description
1 polymer ?
#
loop_
_entity_poly.entity_id
_entity_poly.type
_entity_poly.pdbx_seq_one_letter_code
_entity_poly.pdbx_strand_id
1 'polypeptide(L)'
;RAAIDIMGEIRDDGRRRYELEDLGFREVPNRWRKFYRHWDGPTDELAPNEILCPVCKVVIRSVREFRPGDRVYCMPCMTRMVVAEDGKGGLVAEVVF
;
A
#
# COMPACT_ATOMS: atom_id res chain seq x y z
N ARG A 1 4.55 -19.88 -7.74
CA ARG A 1 4.42 -20.00 -9.21
C ARG A 1 3.74 -18.75 -9.72
N ALA A 2 4.50 -17.78 -10.22
CA ALA A 2 3.98 -16.64 -10.97
C ALA A 2 4.34 -16.90 -12.44
N ALA A 3 3.36 -16.83 -13.33
CA ALA A 3 3.59 -16.93 -14.77
C ALA A 3 4.04 -15.56 -15.29
N ILE A 4 5.28 -15.49 -15.75
CA ILE A 4 5.80 -14.37 -16.56
C ILE A 4 5.64 -14.83 -18.00
N ASP A 5 4.69 -14.26 -18.74
CA ASP A 5 4.64 -14.40 -20.20
C ASP A 5 5.42 -13.26 -20.86
N ILE A 6 6.16 -13.63 -21.91
CA ILE A 6 7.22 -12.88 -22.59
C ILE A 6 6.68 -11.75 -23.51
N MET A 7 5.38 -11.45 -23.45
CA MET A 7 4.76 -10.37 -24.24
C MET A 7 3.91 -9.51 -23.31
N GLY A 8 4.28 -8.23 -23.18
CA GLY A 8 3.73 -7.25 -22.25
C GLY A 8 2.25 -6.90 -22.46
N GLU A 9 1.36 -7.86 -22.29
CA GLU A 9 -0.03 -7.61 -21.95
C GLU A 9 -0.12 -7.39 -20.44
N ILE A 10 -0.53 -6.19 -20.05
CA ILE A 10 -0.96 -5.93 -18.67
C ILE A 10 -2.17 -6.82 -18.44
N ARG A 11 -1.97 -8.00 -17.84
CA ARG A 11 -3.08 -8.80 -17.33
C ARG A 11 -3.87 -7.92 -16.37
N ASP A 12 -5.12 -7.66 -16.72
CA ASP A 12 -6.06 -7.07 -15.80
C ASP A 12 -6.23 -8.07 -14.64
N ASP A 13 -5.67 -7.73 -13.48
CA ASP A 13 -5.74 -8.53 -12.27
C ASP A 13 -7.11 -8.42 -11.58
N GLY A 14 -8.05 -7.71 -12.21
CA GLY A 14 -9.39 -7.45 -11.73
C GLY A 14 -9.42 -6.56 -10.49
N ARG A 15 -8.32 -5.88 -10.17
CA ARG A 15 -8.27 -4.96 -9.03
C ARG A 15 -8.85 -3.61 -9.42
N ARG A 16 -9.62 -3.03 -8.51
CA ARG A 16 -10.06 -1.64 -8.64
C ARG A 16 -8.85 -0.72 -8.71
N ARG A 17 -8.96 0.31 -9.57
CA ARG A 17 -7.94 1.35 -9.72
C ARG A 17 -8.40 2.64 -9.05
N TYR A 18 -7.44 3.37 -8.51
CA TYR A 18 -7.63 4.58 -7.73
C TYR A 18 -6.74 5.68 -8.29
N GLU A 19 -7.31 6.88 -8.45
CA GLU A 19 -6.53 8.07 -8.74
C GLU A 19 -5.90 8.59 -7.44
N LEU A 20 -4.61 8.93 -7.51
CA LEU A 20 -3.85 9.41 -6.36
C LEU A 20 -3.41 10.84 -6.60
N GLU A 21 -3.90 11.73 -5.75
CA GLU A 21 -3.43 13.11 -5.64
C GLU A 21 -2.34 13.24 -4.57
N ASP A 22 -1.47 14.24 -4.71
CA ASP A 22 -0.48 14.59 -3.68
C ASP A 22 -1.20 15.27 -2.51
N LEU A 23 -1.13 14.65 -1.33
CA LEU A 23 -1.76 15.13 -0.10
C LEU A 23 -0.80 15.96 0.78
N GLY A 24 0.34 16.37 0.23
CA GLY A 24 1.30 17.23 0.92
C GLY A 24 2.28 16.50 1.84
N PHE A 25 2.44 15.18 1.68
CA PHE A 25 3.41 14.38 2.43
C PHE A 25 4.84 14.70 1.94
N ARG A 26 5.71 15.28 2.80
CA ARG A 26 7.01 15.86 2.38
C ARG A 26 8.24 15.02 2.74
N GLU A 27 8.04 13.91 3.44
CA GLU A 27 9.07 13.03 3.99
C GLU A 27 9.68 12.09 2.94
N VAL A 28 9.14 12.09 1.70
CA VAL A 28 9.67 11.34 0.56
C VAL A 28 9.90 12.26 -0.66
N PRO A 29 10.75 11.83 -1.63
CA PRO A 29 10.94 12.57 -2.88
C PRO A 29 9.63 12.83 -3.62
N ASN A 30 9.55 13.96 -4.33
CA ASN A 30 8.33 14.48 -4.96
C ASN A 30 7.53 13.40 -5.75
N ARG A 31 8.22 12.60 -6.57
CA ARG A 31 7.58 11.55 -7.40
C ARG A 31 6.79 10.50 -6.61
N TRP A 32 7.06 10.36 -5.30
CA TRP A 32 6.45 9.35 -4.44
C TRP A 32 5.39 9.91 -3.50
N ARG A 33 5.24 11.23 -3.35
CA ARG A 33 4.42 11.84 -2.30
C ARG A 33 2.95 11.43 -2.33
N LYS A 34 2.36 11.34 -3.52
CA LYS A 34 0.98 10.87 -3.72
C LYS A 34 0.68 9.47 -3.16
N PHE A 35 1.72 8.63 -2.98
CA PHE A 35 1.58 7.29 -2.40
C PHE A 35 1.59 7.30 -0.87
N TYR A 36 1.63 8.47 -0.23
CA TYR A 36 1.67 8.60 1.22
C TYR A 36 0.69 9.66 1.69
N ARG A 37 0.14 9.43 2.89
CA ARG A 37 -0.52 10.46 3.70
C ARG A 37 -0.22 10.18 5.17
N HIS A 38 -0.36 11.21 6.01
CA HIS A 38 -0.30 11.03 7.45
C HIS A 38 -1.51 10.22 7.91
N TRP A 39 -1.31 9.42 8.95
CA TRP A 39 -2.38 8.68 9.62
C TRP A 39 -3.11 9.60 10.58
N ASP A 40 -4.43 9.66 10.48
CA ASP A 40 -5.28 10.56 11.28
C ASP A 40 -5.62 9.99 12.67
N GLY A 41 -5.08 8.81 13.00
CA GLY A 41 -5.19 8.17 14.31
C GLY A 41 -6.17 6.99 14.34
N PRO A 42 -6.59 6.53 15.54
CA PRO A 42 -7.35 5.28 15.69
C PRO A 42 -8.70 5.19 14.97
N THR A 43 -9.27 6.34 14.58
CA THR A 43 -10.54 6.43 13.86
C THR A 43 -10.36 6.62 12.35
N ASP A 44 -9.12 6.58 11.86
CA ASP A 44 -8.79 6.70 10.43
C ASP A 44 -9.23 5.43 9.69
N GLU A 45 -10.20 5.58 8.80
CA GLU A 45 -10.72 4.50 7.96
C GLU A 45 -9.89 4.40 6.68
N LEU A 46 -9.13 3.31 6.55
CA LEU A 46 -8.29 3.07 5.38
C LEU A 46 -9.13 2.61 4.18
N ALA A 47 -8.91 3.23 3.03
CA ALA A 47 -9.52 2.76 1.78
C ALA A 47 -8.91 1.41 1.33
N PRO A 48 -9.56 0.66 0.43
CA PRO A 48 -9.07 -0.67 0.00
C PRO A 48 -7.69 -0.67 -0.70
N ASN A 49 -7.21 0.49 -1.12
CA ASN A 49 -5.89 0.70 -1.71
C ASN A 49 -4.91 1.40 -0.73
N GLU A 50 -5.24 1.43 0.55
CA GLU A 50 -4.44 2.03 1.61
C GLU A 50 -4.03 0.99 2.65
N ILE A 51 -2.85 1.15 3.22
CA ILE A 51 -2.34 0.29 4.27
C ILE A 51 -1.49 1.09 5.25
N LEU A 52 -1.69 0.87 6.55
CA LEU A 52 -0.93 1.54 7.60
C LEU A 52 0.40 0.82 7.83
N CYS A 53 1.52 1.56 7.77
CA CYS A 53 2.79 1.02 8.23
C CYS A 53 2.76 0.84 9.75
N PRO A 54 2.95 -0.38 10.30
CA PRO A 54 2.88 -0.62 11.73
C PRO A 54 4.05 0.02 12.49
N VAL A 55 5.15 0.35 11.80
CA VAL A 55 6.39 0.90 12.37
C VAL A 55 6.30 2.42 12.54
N CYS A 56 6.15 3.17 11.45
CA CYS A 56 6.19 4.65 11.50
C CYS A 56 4.83 5.33 11.40
N LYS A 57 3.73 4.54 11.35
CA LYS A 57 2.35 5.04 11.37
C LYS A 57 2.04 6.04 10.24
N VAL A 58 2.61 5.82 9.06
CA VAL A 58 2.21 6.50 7.82
C VAL A 58 1.30 5.60 7.02
N VAL A 59 0.34 6.18 6.31
CA VAL A 59 -0.53 5.44 5.39
C VAL A 59 0.12 5.39 4.02
N ILE A 60 0.28 4.18 3.49
CA ILE A 60 0.81 3.91 2.17
C ILE A 60 -0.36 3.64 1.24
N ARG A 61 -0.37 4.30 0.09
CA ARG A 61 -1.45 4.25 -0.89
C ARG A 61 -0.95 3.55 -2.14
N SER A 62 -1.85 2.89 -2.86
CA SER A 62 -1.59 2.20 -4.11
C SER A 62 -2.57 2.67 -5.19
N VAL A 63 -2.15 2.65 -6.45
CA VAL A 63 -3.05 2.91 -7.59
C VAL A 63 -4.03 1.73 -7.79
N ARG A 64 -3.76 0.57 -7.18
CA ARG A 64 -4.61 -0.62 -7.23
C ARG A 64 -5.02 -1.03 -5.82
N GLU A 65 -6.20 -1.61 -5.70
CA GLU A 65 -6.65 -2.31 -4.49
C GLU A 65 -5.58 -3.26 -3.95
N PHE A 66 -5.36 -3.24 -2.63
CA PHE A 66 -4.50 -4.18 -1.94
C PHE A 66 -5.22 -5.51 -1.74
N ARG A 67 -4.46 -6.61 -1.79
CA ARG A 67 -4.92 -7.96 -1.47
C ARG A 67 -3.89 -8.65 -0.57
N PRO A 68 -4.30 -9.63 0.26
CA PRO A 68 -3.37 -10.43 1.03
C PRO A 68 -2.28 -11.05 0.15
N GLY A 69 -1.04 -10.99 0.63
CA GLY A 69 0.16 -11.42 -0.09
C GLY A 69 0.85 -10.33 -0.90
N ASP A 70 0.25 -9.15 -1.07
CA ASP A 70 0.91 -8.01 -1.71
C ASP A 70 2.11 -7.53 -0.91
N ARG A 71 3.21 -7.24 -1.60
CA ARG A 71 4.43 -6.71 -0.98
C ARG A 71 4.37 -5.19 -0.96
N VAL A 72 4.63 -4.61 0.20
CA VAL A 72 4.63 -3.17 0.41
C VAL A 72 5.96 -2.75 1.00
N TYR A 73 6.50 -1.64 0.51
CA TYR A 73 7.72 -1.05 1.02
C TYR A 73 7.44 0.36 1.53
N CYS A 74 7.67 0.59 2.81
CA CYS A 74 7.55 1.92 3.40
C CYS A 74 8.85 2.69 3.18
N MET A 75 8.85 3.67 2.28
CA MET A 75 10.03 4.48 2.03
C MET A 75 10.47 5.33 3.24
N PRO A 76 9.55 5.94 4.03
CA PRO A 76 9.94 6.72 5.21
C PRO A 76 10.78 5.95 6.26
N CYS A 77 10.42 4.70 6.55
CA CYS A 77 11.11 3.89 7.58
C CYS A 77 11.88 2.69 7.02
N MET A 78 11.96 2.57 5.69
CA MET A 78 12.66 1.49 4.98
C MET A 78 12.14 0.08 5.31
N THR A 79 10.97 -0.04 5.91
CA THR A 79 10.41 -1.33 6.34
C THR A 79 9.76 -2.06 5.16
N ARG A 80 10.06 -3.35 5.03
CA ARG A 80 9.42 -4.27 4.07
C ARG A 80 8.27 -4.99 4.76
N MET A 81 7.14 -5.09 4.07
CA MET A 81 5.91 -5.64 4.63
C MET A 81 5.17 -6.48 3.60
N VAL A 82 4.29 -7.34 4.09
CA VAL A 82 3.27 -8.02 3.30
C VAL A 82 1.90 -7.60 3.80
N VAL A 83 0.94 -7.40 2.89
CA VAL A 83 -0.47 -7.21 3.24
C VAL A 83 -1.03 -8.56 3.72
N ALA A 84 -1.70 -8.54 4.85
CA ALA A 84 -2.40 -9.68 5.44
C ALA A 84 -3.83 -9.26 5.82
N GLU A 85 -4.68 -10.25 6.07
CA GLU A 85 -5.99 -10.03 6.69
C GLU A 85 -5.85 -10.13 8.22
N ASP A 86 -6.51 -9.23 8.94
CA ASP A 86 -6.73 -9.38 10.37
C ASP A 86 -7.83 -10.42 10.66
N GLY A 87 -7.98 -10.79 11.94
CA GLY A 87 -9.01 -11.74 12.37
C GLY A 87 -10.46 -11.26 12.22
N LYS A 88 -10.70 -10.06 11.67
CA LYS A 88 -12.01 -9.45 11.43
C LYS A 88 -12.26 -9.13 9.95
N GLY A 89 -11.33 -9.49 9.05
CA GLY A 89 -11.42 -9.26 7.61
C GLY A 89 -10.91 -7.89 7.13
N GLY A 90 -10.25 -7.11 7.99
CA GLY A 90 -9.56 -5.87 7.62
C GLY A 90 -8.15 -6.14 7.09
N LEU A 91 -7.60 -5.24 6.26
CA LEU A 91 -6.22 -5.35 5.77
C LEU A 91 -5.23 -4.75 6.76
N VAL A 92 -4.17 -5.49 7.07
CA VAL A 92 -3.04 -5.05 7.91
C VAL A 92 -1.71 -5.30 7.21
N ALA A 93 -0.68 -4.52 7.54
CA ALA A 93 0.68 -4.76 7.06
C ALA A 93 1.49 -5.51 8.13
N GLU A 94 2.05 -6.64 7.75
CA GLU A 94 2.96 -7.42 8.60
C GLU A 94 4.41 -7.23 8.13
N VAL A 95 5.31 -6.95 9.07
CA VAL A 95 6.73 -6.75 8.77
C VAL A 95 7.38 -8.08 8.36
N VAL A 96 8.14 -8.05 7.26
CA VAL A 96 8.95 -9.19 6.80
C VAL A 96 10.43 -8.86 6.97
N PHE A 97 11.16 -9.80 7.57
CA PHE A 97 12.62 -9.75 7.79
C PHE A 97 13.39 -10.34 6.61
#